data_AF-E5XL33-F1
#
_entry.id   AF-E5XL33-F1
#
_cell.length_a   1.000
_cell.length_b   1.000
_cell.length_c   1.000
_cell.angle_alpha   90.00
_cell.angle_beta   90.00
_cell.angle_gamma   90.00
#
_symmetry.space_group_name_H-M   'P 1'
#
loop_
_entity.id
_entity.type
_entity.pdbx_description
1 polymer ?
#
loop_
_entity_poly.entity_id
_entity_poly.type
_entity_poly.pdbx_seq_one_letter_code
_entity_poly.pdbx_strand_id
1 'polypeptide(L)'
;MSQTEAPALPAHHDEHAPHPAQARWYEAPKVDLAEEPSGQWGWHGEYPNAYRWIALATIASLLVMLIGNHKGHVEDVWLIAFAAITALWLVVDIVSKRGRWKR
;
A
#
# COMPACT_ATOMS: atom_id res chain seq x y z
N MET A 1 13.00 58.16 -26.17
CA MET A 1 12.03 57.05 -26.26
C MET A 1 12.73 55.89 -26.93
N SER A 2 13.40 55.06 -26.13
CA SER A 2 14.11 53.88 -26.60
C SER A 2 13.32 52.67 -26.15
N GLN A 3 12.79 51.92 -27.11
CA GLN A 3 12.02 50.71 -26.88
C GLN A 3 12.94 49.67 -26.24
N THR A 4 12.58 49.18 -25.05
CA THR A 4 13.18 47.98 -24.46
C THR A 4 12.51 46.79 -25.12
N GLU A 5 13.17 46.22 -26.13
CA GLU A 5 12.79 44.94 -26.73
C GLU A 5 12.99 43.84 -25.67
N ALA A 6 11.91 43.17 -25.29
CA ALA A 6 11.96 42.02 -24.39
C ALA A 6 12.72 40.88 -25.09
N PRO A 7 13.68 40.20 -24.42
CA PRO A 7 14.32 39.04 -25.02
C PRO A 7 13.27 37.95 -25.22
N ALA A 8 13.12 37.48 -26.45
CA ALA A 8 12.32 36.32 -26.78
C ALA A 8 12.70 35.16 -25.86
N LEU A 9 11.73 34.65 -25.09
CA LEU A 9 11.88 33.43 -24.31
C LEU A 9 12.47 32.36 -25.22
N PRO A 10 13.62 31.75 -24.89
CA PRO A 10 14.08 30.60 -25.63
C PRO A 10 12.98 29.55 -25.51
N ALA A 11 12.47 29.08 -26.65
CA ALA A 11 11.62 27.91 -26.68
C ALA A 11 12.36 26.82 -25.91
N HIS A 12 11.82 26.44 -24.74
CA HIS A 12 12.31 25.31 -23.98
C HIS A 12 12.20 24.11 -24.93
N HIS A 13 13.33 23.70 -25.50
CA HIS A 13 13.43 22.44 -26.20
C HIS A 13 13.17 21.36 -25.15
N ASP A 14 11.96 20.84 -25.14
CA ASP A 14 11.54 19.67 -24.38
C ASP A 14 12.20 18.43 -25.00
N GLU A 15 13.52 18.34 -24.90
CA GLU A 15 14.35 17.23 -25.39
C GLU A 15 15.01 16.52 -24.20
N HIS A 16 14.25 16.26 -23.15
CA HIS A 16 14.62 15.28 -22.13
C HIS A 16 13.96 13.94 -22.45
N ALA A 17 14.35 13.37 -23.61
CA ALA A 17 14.17 11.94 -23.80
C ALA A 17 14.99 11.22 -22.72
N PRO A 18 14.41 10.29 -21.94
CA PRO A 18 15.13 9.62 -20.88
C PRO A 18 16.35 8.89 -21.45
N HIS A 19 17.53 9.20 -20.91
CA HIS A 19 18.78 8.56 -21.30
C HIS A 19 18.61 7.03 -21.15
N PRO A 20 19.05 6.18 -22.10
CA PRO A 20 18.78 4.73 -22.09
C PRO A 20 19.27 3.98 -20.83
N ALA A 21 20.15 4.59 -20.04
CA ALA A 21 20.61 4.07 -18.75
C ALA A 21 19.56 4.23 -17.63
N GLN A 22 18.62 5.17 -17.78
CA GLN A 22 17.56 5.49 -16.82
C GLN A 22 16.27 4.70 -17.10
N ALA A 23 16.09 4.16 -18.30
CA ALA A 23 14.91 3.36 -18.69
C ALA A 23 14.72 2.11 -17.82
N ARG A 24 15.78 1.57 -17.21
CA ARG A 24 15.69 0.44 -16.27
C ARG A 24 15.08 0.79 -14.91
N TRP A 25 15.05 2.06 -14.53
CA TRP A 25 14.60 2.52 -13.22
C TRP A 25 13.18 3.12 -13.26
N TYR A 26 12.59 3.21 -14.45
CA TYR A 26 11.27 3.78 -14.69
C TYR A 26 10.28 2.68 -15.09
N GLU A 27 10.16 1.66 -14.25
CA GLU A 27 9.03 0.74 -14.34
C GLU A 27 7.81 1.52 -13.84
N ALA A 28 7.03 2.08 -14.77
CA ALA A 28 5.88 2.89 -14.45
C ALA A 28 4.92 2.11 -13.52
N PRO A 29 4.30 2.75 -12.51
CA PRO A 29 3.30 2.10 -11.69
C PRO A 29 2.21 1.50 -12.59
N LYS A 30 1.67 0.35 -12.16
CA LYS A 30 0.63 -0.41 -12.87
C LYS A 30 -0.70 0.35 -13.04
N VAL A 31 -0.79 1.52 -12.43
CA VAL A 31 -1.90 2.46 -12.49
C VAL A 31 -1.57 3.49 -13.57
N ASP A 32 -2.49 3.68 -14.52
CA ASP A 32 -2.33 4.68 -15.57
C ASP A 32 -2.33 6.09 -14.96
N LEU A 33 -1.14 6.70 -14.90
CA LEU A 33 -0.94 8.04 -14.37
C LEU A 33 -1.65 9.12 -15.21
N ALA A 34 -2.05 8.80 -16.45
CA ALA A 34 -2.83 9.69 -17.30
C ALA A 34 -4.30 9.78 -16.85
N GLU A 35 -4.84 8.70 -16.27
CA GLU A 35 -6.22 8.65 -15.79
C GLU A 35 -6.33 9.13 -14.33
N GLU A 36 -5.30 8.85 -13.50
CA GLU A 36 -5.27 9.32 -12.12
C GLU A 36 -3.90 9.94 -11.73
N PRO A 37 -3.76 11.28 -11.82
CA PRO A 37 -2.50 11.96 -11.47
C PRO A 37 -2.19 11.89 -9.98
N SER A 38 -3.12 11.48 -9.11
CA SER A 38 -2.87 11.23 -7.68
C SER A 38 -1.97 9.99 -7.45
N GLY A 39 -1.86 9.12 -8.46
CA GLY A 39 -0.96 7.96 -8.45
C GLY A 39 0.51 8.35 -8.30
N GLN A 40 0.88 9.58 -8.66
CA GLN A 40 2.26 10.09 -8.58
C GLN A 40 2.77 10.29 -7.15
N TRP A 41 1.89 10.39 -6.13
CA TRP A 41 2.29 10.57 -4.73
C TRP A 41 2.68 9.26 -4.04
N GLY A 42 2.47 8.10 -4.67
CA GLY A 42 3.03 6.81 -4.22
C GLY A 42 2.28 6.11 -3.07
N TRP A 43 1.24 6.71 -2.50
CA TRP A 43 0.44 6.11 -1.42
C TRP A 43 -0.61 5.10 -1.91
N HIS A 44 -0.94 5.09 -3.21
CA HIS A 44 -1.98 4.24 -3.83
C HIS A 44 -1.49 2.85 -4.29
N GLY A 45 -0.34 2.39 -3.78
CA GLY A 45 0.18 1.07 -4.13
C GLY A 45 -0.72 -0.07 -3.62
N GLU A 46 -1.12 -1.00 -4.50
CA GLU A 46 -1.73 -2.26 -4.05
C GLU A 46 -0.66 -3.13 -3.38
N TYR A 47 -0.76 -3.31 -2.07
CA TYR A 47 0.06 -4.25 -1.33
C TYR A 47 -0.76 -5.50 -1.00
N PRO A 48 -0.79 -6.52 -1.88
CA PRO A 48 -1.65 -7.70 -1.72
C PRO A 48 -1.27 -8.58 -0.52
N ASN A 49 -0.19 -8.27 0.19
CA ASN A 49 0.21 -8.96 1.42
C ASN A 49 0.21 -8.05 2.66
N ALA A 50 0.06 -6.73 2.52
CA ALA A 50 0.14 -5.81 3.67
C ALA A 50 -0.96 -6.10 4.70
N TYR A 51 -2.19 -6.37 4.24
CA TYR A 51 -3.30 -6.69 5.13
C TYR A 51 -3.05 -7.96 5.96
N ARG A 52 -2.27 -8.93 5.44
CA ARG A 52 -1.94 -10.17 6.17
C ARG A 52 -1.01 -9.87 7.34
N TRP A 53 -0.01 -9.02 7.12
CA TRP A 53 0.90 -8.59 8.17
C TRP A 53 0.19 -7.75 9.22
N ILE A 54 -0.69 -6.85 8.81
CA ILE A 54 -1.53 -6.08 9.73
C ILE A 54 -2.41 -7.02 10.56
N ALA A 55 -3.11 -7.97 9.92
CA ALA A 55 -3.94 -8.94 10.62
C ALA A 55 -3.13 -9.79 11.62
N LEU A 56 -1.95 -10.25 11.23
CA LEU A 56 -1.05 -11.00 12.11
C LEU A 56 -0.60 -10.16 13.31
N ALA A 57 -0.22 -8.90 13.08
CA ALA A 57 0.16 -7.96 14.14
C ALA A 57 -1.00 -7.66 15.10
N THR A 58 -2.23 -7.54 14.58
CA THR A 58 -3.45 -7.38 15.39
C THR A 58 -3.69 -8.61 16.26
N ILE A 59 -3.62 -9.82 15.70
CA ILE A 59 -3.78 -11.07 16.47
C ILE A 59 -2.73 -11.16 17.58
N ALA A 60 -1.46 -10.90 17.25
CA ALA A 60 -0.37 -10.93 18.23
C ALA A 60 -0.60 -9.91 19.36
N SER A 61 -1.00 -8.68 19.02
CA SER A 61 -1.30 -7.64 20.01
C SER A 61 -2.43 -8.05 20.96
N LEU A 62 -3.53 -8.60 20.43
CA LEU A 62 -4.66 -9.06 21.25
C LEU A 62 -4.26 -10.18 22.22
N LEU A 63 -3.40 -11.10 21.79
CA LEU A 63 -2.91 -12.19 22.64
C LEU A 63 -1.93 -11.69 23.71
N VAL A 64 -1.08 -10.71 23.39
CA VAL A 64 -0.20 -10.08 24.38
C VAL A 64 -1.02 -9.37 25.46
N MET A 65 -2.14 -8.75 25.09
CA MET A 65 -3.03 -8.09 26.05
C MET A 65 -3.65 -9.03 27.08
N LEU A 66 -3.66 -10.36 26.86
CA LEU A 66 -4.09 -11.34 27.87
C LEU A 66 -3.17 -11.37 29.10
N ILE A 67 -1.92 -10.88 28.97
CA ILE A 67 -0.94 -10.87 30.04
C ILE A 67 -1.09 -9.54 30.81
N GLY A 68 -1.92 -9.55 31.86
CA GLY A 68 -2.21 -8.33 32.60
C GLY A 68 -3.04 -8.54 33.87
N ASN A 69 -3.46 -7.44 34.50
CA ASN A 69 -4.22 -7.42 35.76
C ASN A 69 -5.73 -7.64 35.53
N HIS A 70 -6.10 -8.64 34.72
CA HIS A 70 -7.50 -8.99 34.50
C HIS A 70 -8.06 -9.69 35.74
N LYS A 71 -8.95 -8.99 36.46
CA LYS A 71 -9.65 -9.58 37.62
C LYS A 71 -10.92 -10.33 37.23
N GLY A 72 -11.47 -10.02 36.06
CA GLY A 72 -12.62 -10.70 35.50
C GLY A 72 -12.27 -11.30 34.14
N HIS A 73 -12.63 -12.55 33.92
CA HIS A 73 -12.37 -13.26 32.66
C HIS A 73 -13.15 -12.73 31.45
N VAL A 74 -14.01 -11.73 31.64
CA VAL A 74 -14.80 -11.15 30.55
C VAL A 74 -13.90 -10.49 29.51
N GLU A 75 -12.87 -9.76 29.94
CA GLU A 75 -11.91 -9.13 29.03
C GLU A 75 -11.12 -10.18 28.23
N ASP A 76 -10.65 -11.23 28.91
CA ASP A 76 -9.97 -12.37 28.25
C ASP A 76 -10.85 -13.00 27.17
N VAL A 77 -12.14 -13.21 27.45
CA VAL A 77 -13.08 -13.80 26.50
C VAL A 77 -13.23 -12.93 25.26
N TRP A 78 -13.34 -11.60 25.42
CA TRP A 78 -13.43 -10.70 24.27
C TRP A 78 -12.14 -10.63 23.47
N LEU A 79 -10.98 -10.55 24.13
CA LEU A 79 -9.68 -10.55 23.46
C LEU A 79 -9.47 -11.83 22.64
N ILE A 80 -9.79 -12.98 23.24
CA ILE A 80 -9.72 -14.29 22.55
C ILE A 80 -10.73 -14.37 21.41
N ALA A 81 -11.97 -13.91 21.61
CA ALA A 81 -13.00 -13.94 20.57
C ALA A 81 -12.58 -13.13 19.34
N PHE A 82 -12.10 -11.90 19.53
CA PHE A 82 -11.62 -11.07 18.42
C PHE A 82 -10.39 -11.66 17.75
N ALA A 83 -9.41 -12.15 18.53
CA ALA A 83 -8.22 -12.80 17.98
C ALA A 83 -8.61 -14.03 17.13
N ALA A 84 -9.56 -14.84 17.59
CA ALA A 84 -10.04 -16.02 16.87
C ALA A 84 -10.76 -15.66 15.57
N ILE A 85 -11.63 -14.64 15.59
CA ILE A 85 -12.34 -14.17 14.40
C ILE A 85 -11.35 -13.67 13.34
N THR A 86 -10.40 -12.82 13.72
CA THR A 86 -9.39 -12.28 12.80
C THR A 86 -8.48 -13.39 12.27
N ALA A 87 -8.06 -14.33 13.11
CA ALA A 87 -7.25 -15.48 12.70
C ALA A 87 -7.99 -16.38 11.70
N LEU A 88 -9.26 -16.68 11.94
CA LEU A 88 -10.09 -17.46 11.03
C LEU A 88 -10.19 -16.78 9.66
N TRP A 89 -10.44 -15.47 9.64
CA TRP A 89 -10.54 -14.70 8.39
C TRP A 89 -9.23 -14.74 7.59
N LEU A 90 -8.09 -14.58 8.28
CA LEU A 90 -6.77 -14.69 7.66
C LEU A 90 -6.50 -16.09 7.08
N VAL A 91 -6.87 -17.15 7.80
CA VAL A 91 -6.74 -18.53 7.32
C VAL A 91 -7.62 -18.77 6.07
N VAL A 92 -8.87 -18.31 6.10
CA VAL A 92 -9.80 -18.42 4.95
C VAL A 92 -9.24 -17.71 3.72
N ASP A 93 -8.68 -16.50 3.86
CA ASP A 93 -8.03 -15.78 2.76
C ASP A 93 -6.88 -16.59 2.14
N ILE A 94 -5.99 -17.12 2.98
CA ILE A 94 -4.81 -17.88 2.53
C ILE A 94 -5.24 -19.16 1.82
N VAL A 95 -6.22 -19.89 2.36
CA VAL A 95 -6.70 -21.17 1.78
C VAL A 95 -7.48 -20.92 0.49
N SER A 96 -8.37 -19.92 0.46
CA SER A 96 -9.19 -19.61 -0.72
C SER A 96 -8.34 -19.20 -1.92
N LYS A 97 -7.22 -18.51 -1.68
CA LYS A 97 -6.27 -18.14 -2.73
C LYS A 97 -5.46 -19.33 -3.26
N ARG A 98 -5.23 -20.38 -2.46
CA ARG A 98 -4.54 -21.60 -2.90
C ARG A 98 -5.41 -22.51 -3.78
N GLY A 99 -6.74 -22.45 -3.66
CA GLY A 99 -7.68 -23.27 -4.43
C GLY A 99 -8.10 -22.68 -5.79
N ARG A 100 -7.69 -21.46 -6.12
CA ARG A 100 -8.26 -20.66 -7.22
C ARG A 100 -7.71 -20.97 -8.62
N TRP A 101 -6.89 -22.02 -8.76
CA TRP A 101 -6.26 -22.46 -10.02
C TRP A 101 -6.78 -23.83 -10.51
N LYS A 102 -8.05 -24.15 -10.22
CA LYS A 102 -8.76 -25.28 -10.82
C LYS A 102 -10.18 -24.89 -11.24
N ARG A 103 -10.32 -23.91 -12.14
CA ARG A 103 -11.41 -23.81 -13.12
C ARG A 103 -10.96 -22.98 -14.30
#